data_AF-A0A0B7HWG2-F1
#
_entry.id   AF-A0A0B7HWG2-F1
#
_cell.length_a   1.000
_cell.length_b   1.000
_cell.length_c   1.000
_cell.angle_alpha   90.00
_cell.angle_beta   90.00
_cell.angle_gamma   90.00
#
_symmetry.space_group_name_H-M   'P 1'
#
loop_
_entity.id
_entity.type
_entity.pdbx_description
1 polymer ?
#
loop_
_entity_poly.entity_id
_entity_poly.type
_entity_poly.pdbx_seq_one_letter_code
_entity_poly.pdbx_strand_id
1 'polypeptide(L)'
;MLFFDKVGNFLRQKRLPLGFNNLVVTDDGYIFKTLSKRGDPHLEDKRDYTLLLASKNFKLNFVALPERKKIKALSAYTYLYKNGDLISLTGQMTDTIYKYNSKTNELTSEFVLNYDKKVPRKYLYGETFETFTKATRNNDYYFNIGEYFETFSQNVFFLHNNYTELKTVVYRDKKTGNMVGGNNANLKPKEIPPIAFPKAVYKDYFVSTYIPSSEDYEILKDSKIISAEDKEKIKHSKDDDNPVLVYFKLEEF
;
A
#
# COMPACT_ATOMS: atom_id res chain seq x y z
N MET A 1 -11.29 -15.81 -12.07
CA MET A 1 -11.56 -15.31 -10.71
C MET A 1 -12.38 -16.32 -9.96
N LEU A 2 -11.93 -16.66 -8.76
CA LEU A 2 -12.61 -17.57 -7.84
C LEU A 2 -13.43 -16.74 -6.86
N PHE A 3 -14.60 -17.23 -6.49
CA PHE A 3 -15.49 -16.60 -5.52
C PHE A 3 -15.70 -17.57 -4.38
N PHE A 4 -15.61 -17.05 -3.16
CA PHE A 4 -15.82 -17.79 -1.92
C PHE A 4 -16.83 -17.05 -1.05
N ASP A 5 -17.50 -17.76 -0.15
CA ASP A 5 -18.27 -17.12 0.90
C ASP A 5 -17.35 -16.56 2.01
N LYS A 6 -17.94 -15.92 3.02
CA LYS A 6 -17.21 -15.31 4.13
C LYS A 6 -16.48 -16.31 5.03
N VAL A 7 -16.80 -17.60 4.97
CA VAL A 7 -16.14 -18.66 5.75
C VAL A 7 -15.13 -19.46 4.92
N GLY A 8 -15.00 -19.15 3.63
CA GLY A 8 -14.00 -19.73 2.74
C GLY A 8 -14.50 -20.87 1.85
N ASN A 9 -15.81 -21.16 1.81
CA ASN A 9 -16.34 -22.17 0.90
C ASN A 9 -16.34 -21.66 -0.54
N PHE A 10 -15.91 -22.50 -1.47
CA PHE A 10 -15.97 -22.18 -2.89
C PHE A 10 -17.41 -22.04 -3.37
N LEU A 11 -17.71 -20.93 -4.05
CA LEU A 11 -19.03 -20.65 -4.62
C LEU A 11 -19.06 -20.89 -6.12
N ARG A 12 -18.09 -20.31 -6.84
CA ARG A 12 -18.01 -20.39 -8.32
C ARG A 12 -16.70 -19.85 -8.84
N GLN A 13 -16.44 -20.14 -10.12
CA GLN A 13 -15.37 -19.53 -10.91
C GLN A 13 -15.95 -18.80 -12.12
N LYS A 14 -15.39 -17.64 -12.45
CA LYS A 14 -15.71 -16.90 -13.68
C LYS A 14 -14.43 -16.53 -14.42
N ARG A 15 -14.40 -16.78 -15.73
CA ARG A 15 -13.40 -16.22 -16.63
C ARG A 15 -13.67 -14.73 -16.79
N LEU A 16 -12.64 -13.92 -16.58
CA LEU A 16 -12.77 -12.48 -16.68
C LEU A 16 -12.49 -12.01 -18.10
N PRO A 17 -13.15 -10.93 -18.55
CA PRO A 17 -12.86 -10.35 -19.84
C PRO A 17 -11.50 -9.65 -19.86
N LEU A 18 -10.93 -9.28 -18.71
CA LEU A 18 -9.69 -8.50 -18.60
C LEU A 18 -8.70 -9.12 -17.60
N GLY A 19 -7.41 -8.87 -17.82
CA GLY A 19 -6.33 -9.12 -16.89
C GLY A 19 -6.09 -7.95 -15.94
N PHE A 20 -5.66 -8.23 -14.71
CA PHE A 20 -5.36 -7.21 -13.71
C PHE A 20 -4.30 -7.70 -12.72
N ASN A 21 -3.64 -6.75 -12.07
CA ASN A 21 -2.67 -7.02 -11.00
C ASN A 21 -3.31 -6.94 -9.62
N ASN A 22 -4.22 -5.98 -9.44
CA ASN A 22 -4.88 -5.73 -8.17
C ASN A 22 -6.36 -5.39 -8.41
N LEU A 23 -7.20 -5.69 -7.42
CA LEU A 23 -8.64 -5.57 -7.46
C LEU A 23 -9.16 -5.06 -6.13
N VAL A 24 -10.08 -4.10 -6.20
CA VAL A 24 -10.94 -3.71 -5.07
C VAL A 24 -12.40 -3.94 -5.44
N VAL A 25 -13.16 -4.50 -4.50
CA VAL A 25 -14.61 -4.68 -4.63
C VAL A 25 -15.33 -3.44 -4.07
N THR A 26 -16.29 -2.92 -4.84
CA THR A 26 -17.21 -1.85 -4.44
C THR A 26 -18.64 -2.37 -4.44
N ASP A 27 -19.56 -1.58 -3.91
CA ASP A 27 -20.98 -1.95 -3.88
C ASP A 27 -21.57 -2.08 -5.29
N ASP A 28 -21.04 -1.32 -6.26
CA ASP A 28 -21.50 -1.30 -7.66
C ASP A 28 -20.72 -2.23 -8.59
N GLY A 29 -19.59 -2.77 -8.13
CA GLY A 29 -18.77 -3.67 -8.94
C GLY A 29 -17.32 -3.74 -8.48
N TYR A 30 -16.41 -3.38 -9.37
CA TYR A 30 -15.00 -3.69 -9.28
C TYR A 30 -14.13 -2.54 -9.79
N ILE A 31 -13.05 -2.28 -9.07
CA ILE A 31 -11.96 -1.42 -9.51
C ILE A 31 -10.77 -2.32 -9.80
N PHE A 32 -10.37 -2.37 -11.05
CA PHE A 32 -9.21 -3.11 -11.51
C PHE A 32 -8.04 -2.17 -11.73
N LYS A 33 -6.88 -2.57 -11.21
CA LYS A 33 -5.60 -1.97 -11.54
C LYS A 33 -4.86 -2.87 -12.51
N THR A 34 -4.55 -2.35 -13.68
CA THR A 34 -3.93 -3.09 -14.79
C THR A 34 -2.55 -2.52 -15.12
N LEU A 35 -1.74 -3.32 -15.81
CA LEU A 35 -0.56 -2.79 -16.51
C LEU A 35 -1.03 -2.31 -17.87
N SER A 36 -0.75 -1.05 -18.21
CA SER A 36 -1.12 -0.56 -19.54
C SER A 36 -0.40 -1.35 -20.63
N LYS A 37 -1.04 -1.46 -21.80
CA LYS A 37 -0.44 -2.02 -23.01
C LYS A 37 0.09 -3.46 -22.86
N ARG A 38 -0.35 -4.20 -21.82
CA ARG A 38 -0.05 -5.63 -21.61
C ARG A 38 -1.36 -6.41 -21.53
N GLY A 39 -1.58 -7.30 -22.49
CA GLY A 39 -2.81 -8.09 -22.55
C GLY A 39 -4.01 -7.30 -23.08
N ASP A 40 -5.17 -7.95 -23.09
CA ASP A 40 -6.49 -7.35 -23.37
C ASP A 40 -6.62 -6.52 -24.66
N PRO A 41 -6.25 -7.07 -25.84
CA PRO A 41 -6.36 -6.35 -27.12
C PRO A 41 -7.78 -5.92 -27.47
N HIS A 42 -8.79 -6.65 -26.98
CA HIS A 42 -10.20 -6.36 -27.16
C HIS A 42 -10.67 -5.08 -26.44
N LEU A 43 -9.83 -4.48 -25.58
CA LEU A 43 -10.12 -3.20 -24.93
C LEU A 43 -9.75 -1.99 -25.79
N GLU A 44 -9.14 -2.20 -26.96
CA GLU A 44 -8.78 -1.14 -27.92
C GLU A 44 -7.99 0.01 -27.25
N ASP A 45 -8.49 1.25 -27.29
CA ASP A 45 -7.87 2.43 -26.70
C ASP A 45 -7.87 2.41 -25.15
N LYS A 46 -8.84 1.72 -24.54
CA LYS A 46 -8.96 1.60 -23.08
C LYS A 46 -7.81 0.82 -22.45
N ARG A 47 -7.06 0.04 -23.23
CA ARG A 47 -5.86 -0.69 -22.75
C ARG A 47 -4.69 0.24 -22.36
N ASP A 48 -4.76 1.51 -22.74
CA ASP A 48 -3.76 2.51 -22.40
C ASP A 48 -4.00 3.11 -20.99
N TYR A 49 -5.08 2.72 -20.33
CA TYR A 49 -5.44 3.16 -18.97
C TYR A 49 -5.08 2.08 -17.95
N THR A 50 -4.59 2.52 -16.79
CA THR A 50 -4.16 1.62 -15.70
C THR A 50 -5.21 1.43 -14.61
N LEU A 51 -6.31 2.19 -14.66
CA LEU A 51 -7.45 2.07 -13.76
C LEU A 51 -8.72 1.80 -14.56
N LEU A 52 -9.35 0.66 -14.33
CA LEU A 52 -10.57 0.24 -15.01
C LEU A 52 -11.67 -0.03 -13.99
N LEU A 53 -12.82 0.61 -14.16
CA LEU A 53 -13.99 0.42 -13.32
C LEU A 53 -15.03 -0.36 -14.08
N ALA A 54 -15.49 -1.46 -13.49
CA ALA A 54 -16.50 -2.31 -14.08
C ALA A 54 -17.66 -2.56 -13.12
N SER A 55 -18.86 -2.74 -13.66
CA SER A 55 -20.00 -3.22 -12.88
C SER A 55 -19.84 -4.70 -12.47
N LYS A 56 -20.73 -5.19 -11.61
CA LYS A 56 -20.77 -6.61 -11.16
C LYS A 56 -20.79 -7.66 -12.29
N ASN A 57 -21.28 -7.29 -13.48
CA ASN A 57 -21.26 -8.14 -14.67
C ASN A 57 -19.99 -8.02 -15.53
N PHE A 58 -18.99 -7.25 -15.10
CA PHE A 58 -17.72 -6.95 -15.77
C PHE A 58 -17.82 -6.07 -17.02
N LYS A 59 -18.90 -5.32 -17.18
CA LYS A 59 -18.97 -4.25 -18.18
C LYS A 59 -18.15 -3.05 -17.70
N LEU A 60 -17.23 -2.56 -18.53
CA LEU A 60 -16.44 -1.36 -18.24
C LEU A 60 -17.33 -0.11 -18.33
N ASN A 61 -17.31 0.68 -17.27
CA ASN A 61 -18.07 1.91 -17.14
C ASN A 61 -17.18 3.16 -17.19
N PHE A 62 -15.99 3.07 -16.59
CA PHE A 62 -15.07 4.19 -16.48
C PHE A 62 -13.62 3.71 -16.56
N VAL A 63 -12.75 4.53 -17.14
CA VAL A 63 -11.31 4.28 -17.23
C VAL A 63 -10.55 5.56 -16.88
N ALA A 64 -9.42 5.43 -16.19
CA ALA A 64 -8.60 6.57 -15.80
C ALA A 64 -7.12 6.21 -15.67
N LEU A 65 -6.30 7.24 -15.42
CA LEU A 65 -4.84 7.15 -15.29
C LEU A 65 -4.19 6.55 -16.54
N PRO A 66 -4.18 7.31 -17.67
CA PRO A 66 -3.55 6.87 -18.90
C PRO A 66 -2.03 6.76 -18.74
N GLU A 67 -1.45 5.69 -19.24
CA GLU A 67 0.00 5.50 -19.31
C GLU A 67 0.49 5.73 -20.74
N ARG A 68 0.94 6.97 -21.00
CA ARG A 68 1.39 7.37 -22.35
C ARG A 68 2.69 6.68 -22.74
N LYS A 69 3.63 6.54 -21.80
CA LYS A 69 4.95 5.94 -22.00
C LYS A 69 5.16 4.78 -21.05
N LYS A 70 5.55 3.62 -21.60
CA LYS A 70 5.81 2.40 -20.84
C LYS A 70 6.95 2.62 -19.84
N ILE A 71 6.67 2.38 -18.57
CA ILE A 71 7.69 2.38 -17.51
C ILE A 71 8.49 1.07 -17.57
N LYS A 72 9.82 1.17 -17.44
CA LYS A 72 10.74 0.02 -17.49
C LYS A 72 11.33 -0.33 -16.12
N ALA A 73 11.03 0.45 -15.08
CA ALA A 73 11.39 0.16 -13.70
C ALA A 73 10.52 -0.97 -13.11
N LEU A 74 11.14 -1.98 -12.49
CA LEU A 74 10.47 -3.16 -11.93
C LEU A 74 9.60 -2.84 -10.72
N SER A 75 9.91 -1.77 -9.98
CA SER A 75 9.16 -1.40 -8.77
C SER A 75 7.93 -0.56 -9.07
N ALA A 76 7.36 -0.59 -10.29
CA ALA A 76 6.10 0.08 -10.62
C ALA A 76 4.91 -0.59 -9.91
N TYR A 77 4.99 -0.68 -8.58
CA TYR A 77 3.95 -1.07 -7.66
C TYR A 77 2.78 -0.13 -7.93
N THR A 78 1.67 -0.72 -8.35
CA THR A 78 0.46 0.05 -8.61
C THR A 78 -0.39 -0.06 -7.37
N TYR A 79 -0.44 1.04 -6.62
CA TYR A 79 -1.17 1.08 -5.37
C TYR A 79 -2.68 1.16 -5.67
N LEU A 80 -3.42 0.23 -5.10
CA LEU A 80 -4.88 0.23 -5.04
C LEU A 80 -5.26 -0.40 -3.69
N TYR A 81 -5.86 0.40 -2.82
CA TYR A 81 -6.12 0.02 -1.44
C TYR A 81 -7.48 0.54 -0.99
N LYS A 82 -8.17 -0.24 -0.14
CA LYS A 82 -9.47 0.10 0.44
C LYS A 82 -9.46 -0.08 1.95
N ASN A 83 -9.93 0.93 2.69
CA ASN A 83 -10.19 0.87 4.13
C ASN A 83 -11.57 1.45 4.45
N GLY A 84 -12.56 0.60 4.68
CA GLY A 84 -13.96 1.04 4.71
C GLY A 84 -14.36 1.68 3.39
N ASP A 85 -14.87 2.91 3.44
CA ASP A 85 -15.26 3.70 2.26
C ASP A 85 -14.06 4.43 1.61
N LEU A 86 -12.87 4.42 2.25
CA LEU A 86 -11.69 5.08 1.72
C LEU A 86 -11.05 4.21 0.63
N ILE A 87 -11.14 4.64 -0.62
CA ILE A 87 -10.48 4.00 -1.76
C ILE A 87 -9.39 4.90 -2.29
N SER A 88 -8.16 4.39 -2.22
CA SER A 88 -6.94 5.11 -2.51
C SER A 88 -6.15 4.38 -3.59
N LEU A 89 -5.62 5.13 -4.55
CA LEU A 89 -4.90 4.54 -5.66
C LEU A 89 -3.86 5.47 -6.27
N THR A 90 -2.89 4.91 -6.99
CA THR A 90 -1.87 5.69 -7.70
C THR A 90 -1.66 5.20 -9.13
N GLY A 91 -1.08 6.06 -9.95
CA GLY A 91 -0.46 5.66 -11.22
C GLY A 91 0.87 4.95 -10.99
N GLN A 92 1.47 4.41 -12.04
CA GLN A 92 2.84 3.89 -11.93
C GLN A 92 3.83 5.06 -11.80
N MET A 93 4.73 5.00 -10.80
CA MET A 93 5.83 5.96 -10.62
C MET A 93 5.39 7.44 -10.66
N THR A 94 4.21 7.73 -10.11
CA THR A 94 3.71 9.10 -9.93
C THR A 94 3.92 9.55 -8.50
N ASP A 95 4.04 10.86 -8.32
CA ASP A 95 3.99 11.55 -7.03
C ASP A 95 2.55 11.93 -6.62
N THR A 96 1.55 11.58 -7.44
CA THR A 96 0.15 11.89 -7.17
C THR A 96 -0.59 10.70 -6.60
N ILE A 97 -1.26 10.94 -5.48
CA ILE A 97 -2.19 10.01 -4.85
C ILE A 97 -3.61 10.44 -5.17
N TYR A 98 -4.42 9.49 -5.62
CA TYR A 98 -5.83 9.72 -5.97
C TYR A 98 -6.77 9.07 -4.97
N LYS A 99 -7.94 9.69 -4.82
CA LYS A 99 -9.10 9.18 -4.11
C LYS A 99 -10.21 8.89 -5.08
N TYR A 100 -10.83 7.72 -4.90
CA TYR A 100 -12.02 7.36 -5.66
C TYR A 100 -13.23 7.34 -4.74
N ASN A 101 -14.24 8.13 -5.07
CA ASN A 101 -15.54 8.12 -4.41
C ASN A 101 -16.50 7.25 -5.23
N SER A 102 -16.86 6.08 -4.71
CA SER A 102 -17.77 5.16 -5.41
C SER A 102 -19.20 5.68 -5.51
N LYS A 103 -19.65 6.54 -4.59
CA LYS A 103 -21.02 7.08 -4.57
C LYS A 103 -21.22 8.14 -5.64
N THR A 104 -20.20 8.98 -5.88
CA THR A 104 -20.24 10.02 -6.92
C THR A 104 -19.57 9.60 -8.23
N ASN A 105 -18.89 8.45 -8.25
CA ASN A 105 -18.07 7.96 -9.37
C ASN A 105 -17.00 8.99 -9.79
N GLU A 106 -16.36 9.62 -8.81
CA GLU A 106 -15.36 10.66 -9.02
C GLU A 106 -13.97 10.19 -8.60
N LEU A 107 -12.97 10.53 -9.42
CA LEU A 107 -11.57 10.35 -9.10
C LEU A 107 -10.93 11.72 -8.90
N THR A 108 -10.48 12.01 -7.69
CA THR A 108 -9.84 13.27 -7.34
C THR A 108 -8.38 13.06 -6.98
N SER A 109 -7.54 14.06 -7.24
CA SER A 109 -6.18 14.12 -6.71
C SER A 109 -6.25 14.60 -5.26
N GLU A 110 -5.76 13.79 -4.34
CA GLU A 110 -5.74 14.11 -2.91
C GLU A 110 -4.40 14.70 -2.50
N PHE A 111 -3.29 14.06 -2.91
CA PHE A 111 -1.95 14.54 -2.61
C PHE A 111 -1.10 14.60 -3.87
N VAL A 112 -0.22 15.60 -3.92
CA VAL A 112 0.93 15.66 -4.83
C VAL A 112 2.17 15.79 -3.96
N LEU A 113 2.96 14.74 -3.90
CA LEU A 113 4.13 14.66 -3.02
C LEU A 113 5.30 15.45 -3.60
N ASN A 114 5.67 16.51 -2.89
CA ASN A 114 6.84 17.33 -3.20
C ASN A 114 8.01 16.95 -2.29
N TYR A 115 9.10 16.49 -2.88
CA TYR A 115 10.27 15.99 -2.15
C TYR A 115 11.51 16.06 -3.05
N ASP A 116 12.68 16.14 -2.42
CA ASP A 116 13.97 16.24 -3.10
C ASP A 116 14.47 14.87 -3.59
N LYS A 117 15.49 14.87 -4.45
CA LYS A 117 16.15 13.63 -4.92
C LYS A 117 15.20 12.66 -5.62
N LYS A 118 14.22 13.17 -6.37
CA LYS A 118 13.33 12.36 -7.21
C LYS A 118 14.14 11.58 -8.25
N VAL A 119 13.82 10.31 -8.52
CA VAL A 119 14.43 9.58 -9.64
C VAL A 119 14.17 10.35 -10.95
N PRO A 120 15.22 10.75 -11.68
CA PRO A 120 15.03 11.43 -12.97
C PRO A 120 14.23 10.59 -13.96
N ARG A 121 13.30 11.23 -14.68
CA ARG A 121 12.41 10.57 -15.66
C ARG A 121 13.15 9.71 -16.69
N LYS A 122 14.37 10.11 -17.09
CA LYS A 122 15.20 9.34 -18.03
C LYS A 122 15.52 7.93 -17.55
N TYR A 123 15.58 7.69 -16.24
CA TYR A 123 15.83 6.37 -15.67
C TYR A 123 14.55 5.56 -15.48
N LEU A 124 13.40 6.22 -15.23
CA LEU A 124 12.08 5.56 -15.16
C LEU A 124 11.64 5.00 -16.52
N TYR A 125 11.91 5.76 -17.57
CA TYR A 125 11.56 5.44 -18.96
C TYR A 125 12.79 5.04 -19.81
N GLY A 126 13.87 4.62 -19.16
CA GLY A 126 15.11 4.20 -19.83
C GLY A 126 14.91 2.94 -20.68
N GLU A 127 15.95 2.53 -21.38
CA GLU A 127 15.87 1.40 -22.32
C GLU A 127 15.58 0.07 -21.62
N THR A 128 16.23 -0.15 -20.46
CA THR A 128 16.21 -1.41 -19.71
C THR A 128 15.92 -1.20 -18.22
N PHE A 129 15.44 -2.25 -17.55
CA PHE A 129 15.30 -2.28 -16.09
C PHE A 129 16.65 -2.10 -15.39
N GLU A 130 17.73 -2.68 -15.95
CA GLU A 130 19.08 -2.56 -15.40
C GLU A 130 19.54 -1.10 -15.29
N THR A 131 19.13 -0.26 -16.24
CA THR A 131 19.42 1.18 -16.22
C THR A 131 18.82 1.85 -14.97
N PHE A 132 17.58 1.52 -14.62
CA PHE A 132 16.93 2.01 -13.41
C PHE A 132 17.63 1.49 -12.15
N THR A 133 17.93 0.20 -12.09
CA THR A 133 18.57 -0.43 -10.92
C THR A 133 19.96 0.16 -10.66
N LYS A 134 20.79 0.30 -11.70
CA LYS A 134 22.12 0.93 -11.58
C LYS A 134 21.99 2.38 -11.11
N ALA A 135 21.08 3.15 -11.71
CA ALA A 135 20.89 4.55 -11.33
C ALA A 135 20.45 4.71 -9.87
N THR A 136 19.48 3.91 -9.41
CA THR A 136 18.95 4.01 -8.05
C THR A 136 19.87 3.42 -6.98
N ARG A 137 20.77 2.50 -7.31
CA ARG A 137 21.79 1.98 -6.38
C ARG A 137 23.00 2.89 -6.25
N ASN A 138 23.38 3.57 -7.33
CA ASN A 138 24.59 4.40 -7.33
C ASN A 138 24.32 5.87 -6.99
N ASN A 139 23.06 6.26 -6.84
CA ASN A 139 22.67 7.63 -6.54
C ASN A 139 21.56 7.62 -5.49
N ASP A 140 21.66 8.55 -4.56
CA ASP A 140 20.68 8.78 -3.50
C ASP A 140 19.37 9.34 -4.09
N TYR A 141 18.52 8.45 -4.63
CA TYR A 141 17.23 8.79 -5.21
C TYR A 141 16.08 8.08 -4.51
N TYR A 142 14.98 8.81 -4.33
CA TYR A 142 13.72 8.25 -3.83
C TYR A 142 12.73 7.93 -4.96
N PHE A 143 12.06 6.79 -4.82
CA PHE A 143 11.01 6.31 -5.73
C PHE A 143 9.88 5.59 -4.97
N ASN A 144 8.86 5.11 -5.70
CA ASN A 144 7.63 4.49 -5.17
C ASN A 144 6.76 5.43 -4.31
N ILE A 145 6.75 6.70 -4.68
CA ILE A 145 6.15 7.82 -3.94
C ILE A 145 4.64 7.66 -3.73
N GLY A 146 3.99 6.82 -4.54
CA GLY A 146 2.57 6.52 -4.45
C GLY A 146 2.20 5.36 -3.52
N GLU A 147 3.16 4.71 -2.86
CA GLU A 147 2.87 3.70 -1.83
C GLU A 147 2.54 4.42 -0.52
N TYR A 148 1.32 4.24 -0.02
CA TYR A 148 0.89 4.89 1.22
C TYR A 148 -0.13 4.00 1.94
N PHE A 149 -0.58 4.30 3.16
CA PHE A 149 -1.81 3.74 3.71
C PHE A 149 -2.61 4.84 4.40
N GLU A 150 -3.88 4.57 4.63
CA GLU A 150 -4.78 5.55 5.21
C GLU A 150 -5.77 4.93 6.18
N THR A 151 -5.68 5.37 7.43
CA THR A 151 -6.68 5.14 8.48
C THR A 151 -7.70 6.28 8.44
N PHE A 152 -8.65 6.32 9.39
CA PHE A 152 -9.60 7.43 9.44
C PHE A 152 -8.95 8.73 9.93
N SER A 153 -7.93 8.63 10.78
CA SER A 153 -7.25 9.76 11.41
C SER A 153 -5.85 10.06 10.84
N GLN A 154 -5.21 9.12 10.16
CA GLN A 154 -3.79 9.22 9.79
C GLN A 154 -3.52 8.73 8.37
N ASN A 155 -2.47 9.29 7.76
CA ASN A 155 -1.85 8.78 6.55
C ASN A 155 -0.44 8.29 6.87
N VAL A 156 0.05 7.33 6.10
CA VAL A 156 1.48 6.97 6.10
C VAL A 156 1.96 6.86 4.67
N PHE A 157 3.11 7.43 4.35
CA PHE A 157 3.74 7.44 3.04
C PHE A 157 5.05 6.66 3.09
N PHE A 158 5.35 5.93 2.01
CA PHE A 158 6.55 5.12 1.90
C PHE A 158 7.41 5.59 0.72
N LEU A 159 8.70 5.82 0.98
CA LEU A 159 9.68 6.19 -0.04
C LEU A 159 10.82 5.18 -0.02
N HIS A 160 11.08 4.55 -1.16
CA HIS A 160 12.16 3.59 -1.30
C HIS A 160 13.42 4.29 -1.76
N ASN A 161 14.57 3.86 -1.23
CA ASN A 161 15.88 4.32 -1.62
C ASN A 161 16.84 3.14 -1.71
N ASN A 162 17.27 2.82 -2.93
CA ASN A 162 18.16 1.68 -3.17
C ASN A 162 19.63 2.01 -2.87
N TYR A 163 20.02 3.28 -2.75
CA TYR A 163 21.39 3.68 -2.42
C TYR A 163 21.66 3.49 -0.93
N THR A 164 20.71 3.90 -0.07
CA THR A 164 20.82 3.67 1.37
C THR A 164 20.30 2.29 1.80
N GLU A 165 19.64 1.55 0.90
CA GLU A 165 18.92 0.30 1.19
C GLU A 165 17.83 0.44 2.27
N LEU A 166 17.29 1.65 2.42
CA LEU A 166 16.32 1.99 3.45
C LEU A 166 15.01 2.46 2.83
N LYS A 167 13.94 2.28 3.59
CA LYS A 167 12.62 2.83 3.30
C LYS A 167 12.34 3.97 4.27
N THR A 168 12.13 5.18 3.76
CA THR A 168 11.63 6.29 4.56
C THR A 168 10.14 6.12 4.75
N VAL A 169 9.69 6.25 5.99
CA VAL A 169 8.27 6.20 6.34
C VAL A 169 7.87 7.51 6.98
N VAL A 170 6.84 8.14 6.44
CA VAL A 170 6.33 9.44 6.90
C VAL A 170 4.87 9.30 7.28
N TYR A 171 4.56 9.51 8.54
CA TYR A 171 3.20 9.57 9.04
C TYR A 171 2.71 11.02 9.01
N ARG A 172 1.42 11.19 8.70
CA ARG A 172 0.73 12.47 8.76
C ARG A 172 -0.51 12.33 9.62
N ASP A 173 -0.64 13.20 10.61
CA ASP A 173 -1.89 13.36 11.33
C ASP A 173 -2.86 14.18 10.47
N LYS A 174 -4.08 13.68 10.25
CA LYS A 174 -5.04 14.36 9.35
C LYS A 174 -5.66 15.60 9.98
N LYS A 175 -5.77 15.65 11.30
CA LYS A 175 -6.41 16.74 12.03
C LYS A 175 -5.46 17.93 12.15
N THR A 176 -4.21 17.70 12.54
CA THR A 176 -3.20 18.77 12.69
C THR A 176 -2.50 19.06 11.37
N GLY A 177 -2.39 18.08 10.48
CA GLY A 177 -1.61 18.15 9.26
C GLY A 177 -0.10 17.96 9.48
N ASN A 178 0.34 17.76 10.73
CA ASN A 178 1.74 17.55 11.06
C ASN A 178 2.24 16.23 10.49
N MET A 179 3.55 16.17 10.23
CA MET A 179 4.22 15.00 9.68
C MET A 179 5.41 14.61 10.53
N VAL A 180 5.56 13.31 10.79
CA VAL A 180 6.70 12.72 11.49
C VAL A 180 7.18 11.49 10.73
N GLY A 181 8.48 11.30 10.61
CA GLY A 181 8.99 10.19 9.84
C GLY A 181 10.50 10.10 9.78
N GLY A 182 10.97 9.06 9.12
CA GLY A 182 12.38 8.77 8.94
C GLY A 182 12.61 7.35 8.45
N ASN A 183 13.88 6.95 8.43
CA ASN A 183 14.29 5.60 8.01
C ASN A 183 14.42 4.64 9.20
N ASN A 184 14.40 5.17 10.42
CA ASN A 184 14.55 4.41 11.65
C ASN A 184 13.32 4.64 12.54
N ALA A 185 12.67 3.56 12.95
CA ALA A 185 11.70 3.61 14.03
C ALA A 185 12.48 3.52 15.36
N ASN A 186 12.59 4.62 16.09
CA ASN A 186 13.17 4.63 17.44
C ASN A 186 12.16 4.05 18.44
N LEU A 187 11.84 2.76 18.28
CA LEU A 187 10.97 2.04 19.20
C LEU A 187 11.72 1.83 20.51
N LYS A 188 11.02 2.01 21.63
CA LYS A 188 11.52 1.63 22.96
C LYS A 188 11.30 0.13 23.13
N PRO A 189 12.34 -0.72 23.12
CA PRO A 189 12.17 -2.18 23.04
C PRO A 189 11.43 -2.79 24.24
N LYS A 190 11.42 -2.11 25.39
CA LYS A 190 10.66 -2.52 26.59
C LYS A 190 9.19 -2.09 26.58
N GLU A 191 8.81 -1.24 25.63
CA GLU A 191 7.45 -0.71 25.52
C GLU A 191 6.70 -1.34 24.34
N ILE A 192 7.37 -1.62 23.23
CA ILE A 192 6.75 -2.14 22.01
C ILE A 192 7.66 -3.24 21.43
N PRO A 193 7.11 -4.39 20.99
CA PRO A 193 7.89 -5.38 20.27
C PRO A 193 8.52 -4.79 18.99
N PRO A 194 9.56 -5.43 18.43
CA PRO A 194 10.17 -4.99 17.17
C PRO A 194 9.19 -5.20 16.00
N ILE A 195 8.27 -4.25 15.83
CA ILE A 195 7.31 -4.26 14.73
C ILE A 195 7.94 -3.70 13.47
N ALA A 196 7.62 -4.32 12.34
CA ALA A 196 7.92 -3.72 11.04
C ALA A 196 7.07 -2.45 10.83
N PHE A 197 7.39 -1.67 9.80
CA PHE A 197 6.47 -0.64 9.31
C PHE A 197 5.10 -1.23 8.93
N PRO A 198 4.01 -0.42 8.96
CA PRO A 198 2.68 -0.88 8.61
C PRO A 198 2.66 -1.66 7.30
N LYS A 199 1.92 -2.76 7.28
CA LYS A 199 1.68 -3.60 6.09
C LYS A 199 0.24 -3.48 5.58
N ALA A 200 -0.67 -3.05 6.45
CA ALA A 200 -2.08 -2.81 6.13
C ALA A 200 -2.67 -1.80 7.11
N VAL A 201 -3.95 -1.51 6.94
CA VAL A 201 -4.79 -0.75 7.85
C VAL A 201 -6.14 -1.42 8.02
N TYR A 202 -6.72 -1.25 9.20
CA TYR A 202 -8.07 -1.69 9.51
C TYR A 202 -8.78 -0.61 10.32
N LYS A 203 -9.81 0.02 9.73
CA LYS A 203 -10.50 1.18 10.33
C LYS A 203 -9.49 2.25 10.69
N ASP A 204 -9.36 2.58 11.97
CA ASP A 204 -8.46 3.62 12.43
C ASP A 204 -7.08 3.13 12.86
N TYR A 205 -6.76 1.85 12.63
CA TYR A 205 -5.50 1.22 13.02
C TYR A 205 -4.60 0.95 11.82
N PHE A 206 -3.30 1.20 12.01
CA PHE A 206 -2.26 0.54 11.23
C PHE A 206 -2.09 -0.89 11.72
N VAL A 207 -1.80 -1.79 10.79
CA VAL A 207 -1.54 -3.20 11.08
C VAL A 207 -0.11 -3.52 10.66
N SER A 208 0.68 -3.99 11.61
CA SER A 208 2.00 -4.57 11.37
C SER A 208 2.02 -6.03 11.82
N THR A 209 3.16 -6.67 11.61
CA THR A 209 3.42 -8.04 12.05
C THR A 209 4.77 -8.08 12.74
N TYR A 210 4.88 -8.91 13.76
CA TYR A 210 6.19 -9.33 14.27
C TYR A 210 6.17 -10.84 14.55
N ILE A 211 7.36 -11.44 14.55
CA ILE A 211 7.53 -12.85 14.90
C ILE A 211 7.66 -12.90 16.42
N PRO A 212 6.73 -13.56 17.14
CA PRO A 212 6.81 -13.65 18.58
C PRO A 212 8.00 -14.51 19.02
N SER A 213 8.46 -14.26 20.24
CA SER A 213 9.49 -15.06 20.90
C SER A 213 9.07 -15.44 22.32
N SER A 214 9.57 -16.57 22.79
CA SER A 214 9.44 -17.02 24.18
C SER A 214 10.01 -16.01 25.20
N GLU A 215 10.89 -15.10 24.78
CA GLU A 215 11.47 -14.05 25.62
C GLU A 215 10.60 -12.77 25.70
N ASP A 216 9.60 -12.62 24.82
CA ASP A 216 8.85 -11.36 24.68
C ASP A 216 8.18 -10.93 25.98
N TYR A 217 7.60 -11.87 26.73
CA TYR A 217 6.89 -11.56 27.96
C TYR A 217 7.81 -10.92 29.00
N GLU A 218 9.01 -11.45 29.19
CA GLU A 218 9.96 -10.89 30.15
C GLU A 218 10.43 -9.48 29.77
N ILE A 219 10.50 -9.20 28.46
CA ILE A 219 10.88 -7.88 27.93
C ILE A 219 9.73 -6.87 28.05
N LEU A 220 8.48 -7.32 27.83
CA LEU A 220 7.31 -6.45 27.62
C LEU A 220 6.30 -6.44 28.77
N LYS A 221 6.46 -7.28 29.80
CA LYS A 221 5.53 -7.35 30.95
C LYS A 221 5.29 -5.99 31.64
N ASP A 222 6.30 -5.12 31.62
CA ASP A 222 6.26 -3.79 32.25
C ASP A 222 5.92 -2.65 31.27
N SER A 223 5.63 -2.96 30.00
CA SER A 223 5.24 -1.97 28.98
C SER A 223 4.03 -1.14 29.44
N LYS A 224 4.06 0.16 29.23
CA LYS A 224 2.94 1.07 29.48
C LYS A 224 2.04 1.24 28.25
N ILE A 225 2.51 0.80 27.08
CA ILE A 225 1.82 0.94 25.80
C ILE A 225 0.96 -0.29 25.50
N ILE A 226 1.42 -1.48 25.89
CA ILE A 226 0.72 -2.74 25.62
C ILE A 226 -0.37 -2.95 26.67
N SER A 227 -1.58 -3.29 26.21
CA SER A 227 -2.73 -3.56 27.08
C SER A 227 -2.47 -4.77 27.99
N ALA A 228 -3.14 -4.83 29.15
CA ALA A 228 -3.05 -5.98 30.04
C ALA A 228 -3.52 -7.28 29.36
N GLU A 229 -4.54 -7.19 28.50
CA GLU A 229 -5.05 -8.33 27.73
C GLU A 229 -4.00 -8.87 26.76
N ASP A 230 -3.28 -7.99 26.05
CA ASP A 230 -2.27 -8.40 25.08
C ASP A 230 -1.01 -8.94 25.77
N LYS A 231 -0.68 -8.45 26.97
CA LYS A 231 0.40 -9.04 27.78
C LYS A 231 0.11 -10.48 28.18
N GLU A 232 -1.14 -10.80 28.54
CA GLU A 232 -1.52 -12.19 28.82
C GLU A 232 -1.43 -13.08 27.57
N LYS A 233 -1.68 -12.55 26.37
CA LYS A 233 -1.44 -13.29 25.12
C LYS A 233 0.05 -13.55 24.90
N ILE A 234 0.87 -12.52 25.07
CA ILE A 234 2.34 -12.57 24.90
C ILE A 234 2.98 -13.57 25.88
N LYS A 235 2.45 -13.69 27.11
CA LYS A 235 2.91 -14.67 28.11
C LYS A 235 2.90 -16.12 27.62
N HIS A 236 2.05 -16.42 26.65
CA HIS A 236 1.90 -17.76 26.09
C HIS A 236 2.54 -17.92 24.71
N SER A 237 3.23 -16.88 24.22
CA SER A 237 3.93 -16.90 22.93
C SER A 237 5.14 -17.84 22.93
N LYS A 238 5.35 -18.49 21.79
CA LYS A 238 6.47 -19.39 21.53
C LYS A 238 7.20 -18.98 20.24
N ASP A 239 8.45 -19.42 20.12
CA ASP A 239 9.29 -19.10 18.97
C ASP A 239 8.80 -19.71 17.64
N ASP A 240 7.96 -20.76 17.71
CA ASP A 240 7.35 -21.43 16.56
C ASP A 240 5.91 -20.97 16.26
N ASP A 241 5.39 -20.01 17.02
CA ASP A 241 4.07 -19.45 16.76
C ASP A 241 4.04 -18.66 15.45
N ASN A 242 2.84 -18.58 14.87
CA ASN A 242 2.61 -17.72 13.71
C ASN A 242 2.90 -16.25 14.05
N PRO A 243 3.29 -15.43 13.05
CA PRO A 243 3.45 -13.99 13.25
C PRO A 243 2.20 -13.35 13.88
N VAL A 244 2.43 -12.51 14.89
CA VAL A 244 1.37 -11.79 15.59
C VAL A 244 1.03 -10.52 14.84
N LEU A 245 -0.26 -10.23 14.69
CA LEU A 245 -0.74 -8.97 14.14
C LEU A 245 -0.73 -7.90 15.24
N VAL A 246 -0.05 -6.78 14.98
CA VAL A 246 -0.04 -5.63 15.88
C VAL A 246 -0.87 -4.52 15.28
N TYR A 247 -1.98 -4.22 15.95
CA TYR A 247 -2.86 -3.10 15.63
C TYR A 247 -2.40 -1.90 16.46
N PHE A 248 -2.04 -0.82 15.80
CA PHE A 248 -1.58 0.38 16.49
C PHE A 248 -2.09 1.66 15.84
N LYS A 249 -2.07 2.73 16.61
CA LYS A 249 -2.41 4.08 16.19
C LYS A 249 -1.38 5.02 16.80
N LEU A 250 -1.02 6.08 16.08
CA LEU A 250 -0.18 7.11 16.66
C LEU A 250 -1.04 8.09 17.46
N GLU A 251 -0.51 8.61 18.56
CA GLU A 251 -1.14 9.74 19.24
C GLU A 251 -1.23 10.96 18.29
N GLU A 252 -2.14 11.88 18.55
CA GLU A 252 -2.20 13.14 17.81
C GLU A 252 -0.89 13.92 18.03
N PHE A 253 -0.29 14.43 16.95
CA PHE A 253 0.98 15.17 16.98
C PHE A 253 0.96 16.38 16.07
#